data_AF-A0A9N9HRQ0-F1
#
_entry.id   AF-A0A9N9HRQ0-F1
#
_cell.length_a   1.000
_cell.length_b   1.000
_cell.length_c   1.000
_cell.angle_alpha   90.00
_cell.angle_beta   90.00
_cell.angle_gamma   90.00
#
_symmetry.space_group_name_H-M   'P 1'
#
loop_
_entity.id
_entity.type
_entity.pdbx_description
1 polymer ?
#
loop_
_entity_poly.entity_id
_entity_poly.type
_entity_poly.pdbx_seq_one_letter_code
_entity_poly.pdbx_strand_id
1 'polypeptide(L)'
;MIRQLTKTLSLHFINPRVATSQVTVCRALTTQSSSRTKKEQVPKPDEGPKRPLTSYGLFFMEHLQKFKDEMPGKPTTEFAKKAGEMWSSLSEEKKKPYYEKYARERQKYEVAHKKWLESMTSLDIIRQNALRKAHNKKPMKDPTYPKRAVSPYIVFSTSLQAKPPVAKMQDVKERVRYIAEEWRKLSPEEKKV
;
A
#
# COMPACT_ATOMS: atom_id res chain seq x y z
N MET A 1 -4.29 73.57 -9.09
CA MET A 1 -5.51 72.75 -8.96
C MET A 1 -5.29 71.77 -7.81
N ILE A 2 -5.99 72.01 -6.70
CA ILE A 2 -5.76 71.44 -5.37
C ILE A 2 -6.38 70.04 -5.31
N ARG A 3 -5.64 69.01 -4.86
CA ARG A 3 -6.24 67.79 -4.33
C ARG A 3 -5.54 67.37 -3.03
N GLN A 4 -6.40 67.17 -2.05
CA GLN A 4 -6.21 67.21 -0.61
C GLN A 4 -5.55 65.94 -0.04
N LEU A 5 -4.79 66.14 1.04
CA LEU A 5 -4.39 65.13 2.02
C LEU A 5 -5.48 64.97 3.08
N THR A 6 -5.92 63.76 3.43
CA THR A 6 -6.45 63.38 4.77
C THR A 6 -6.48 61.84 4.88
N LYS A 7 -5.58 61.23 5.66
CA LYS A 7 -5.74 60.80 7.06
C LYS A 7 -6.62 59.56 7.29
N THR A 8 -5.93 58.45 7.56
CA THR A 8 -6.19 57.37 8.53
C THR A 8 -7.49 57.45 9.36
N LEU A 9 -8.25 56.35 9.38
CA LEU A 9 -9.11 56.00 10.51
C LEU A 9 -9.21 54.49 10.68
N SER A 10 -8.42 54.00 11.65
CA SER A 10 -8.55 52.69 12.28
C SER A 10 -9.91 52.61 12.97
N LEU A 11 -10.76 51.67 12.55
CA LEU A 11 -11.98 51.31 13.27
C LEU A 11 -11.64 50.18 14.25
N HIS A 12 -11.29 50.56 15.47
CA HIS A 12 -11.37 49.69 16.64
C HIS A 12 -12.84 49.37 16.91
N PHE A 13 -13.27 48.15 16.57
CA PHE A 13 -14.57 47.65 16.99
C PHE A 13 -14.47 47.17 18.45
N ILE A 14 -15.03 48.00 19.33
CA ILE A 14 -15.12 47.80 20.76
C ILE A 14 -16.29 46.84 21.05
N ASN A 15 -16.00 45.81 21.85
CA ASN A 15 -16.95 44.86 22.44
C ASN A 15 -17.93 45.55 23.41
N PRO A 16 -19.24 45.30 23.32
CA PRO A 16 -20.14 45.51 24.44
C PRO A 16 -20.40 44.21 25.22
N ARG A 17 -19.86 44.22 26.44
CA ARG A 17 -20.13 43.35 27.59
C ARG A 17 -21.60 43.44 28.00
N VAL A 18 -22.34 42.33 27.99
CA VAL A 18 -23.57 42.19 28.80
C VAL A 18 -23.36 41.03 29.77
N ALA A 19 -23.39 41.37 31.05
CA ALA A 19 -23.39 40.45 32.18
C ALA A 19 -24.75 40.54 32.87
N THR A 20 -25.28 39.40 33.28
CA THR A 20 -26.31 39.13 34.32
C THR A 20 -26.79 37.70 34.05
N SER A 21 -27.17 36.85 34.99
CA SER A 21 -27.10 36.79 36.44
C SER A 21 -27.29 35.30 36.77
N GLN A 22 -26.78 34.88 37.91
CA GLN A 22 -26.72 33.50 38.37
C GLN A 22 -28.08 32.78 38.46
N VAL A 23 -28.06 31.47 38.17
CA VAL A 23 -28.84 30.48 38.93
C VAL A 23 -27.90 29.32 39.26
N THR A 24 -27.79 29.02 40.55
CA THR A 24 -26.84 28.06 41.11
C THR A 24 -27.58 26.81 41.59
N VAL A 25 -26.91 25.66 41.38
CA VAL A 25 -26.97 24.35 42.08
C VAL A 25 -28.13 23.37 41.80
N CYS A 26 -27.76 22.17 41.30
CA CYS A 26 -28.04 20.84 41.89
C CYS A 26 -27.05 19.84 41.26
N ARG A 27 -25.94 19.53 41.95
CA ARG A 27 -25.68 18.34 42.78
C ARG A 27 -25.51 17.04 41.98
N ALA A 28 -24.33 16.45 42.18
CA ALA A 28 -23.73 15.28 41.57
C ALA A 28 -24.61 14.04 41.42
N LEU A 29 -24.37 13.28 40.33
CA LEU A 29 -24.12 11.83 40.39
C LEU A 29 -23.08 11.42 39.35
N THR A 30 -21.98 10.88 39.85
CA THR A 30 -21.05 10.02 39.14
C THR A 30 -21.81 8.82 38.60
N THR A 31 -21.86 8.67 37.28
CA THR A 31 -22.02 7.35 36.64
C THR A 31 -20.75 7.09 35.83
N GLN A 32 -19.89 6.22 36.36
CA GLN A 32 -18.88 5.54 35.56
C GLN A 32 -19.60 4.76 34.46
N SER A 33 -19.71 5.34 33.25
CA SER A 33 -20.04 4.56 32.06
C SER A 33 -18.73 4.07 31.45
N SER A 34 -18.30 2.90 31.94
CA SER A 34 -17.36 2.03 31.26
C SER A 34 -18.01 1.52 29.97
N SER A 35 -18.10 2.37 28.95
CA SER A 35 -18.19 1.89 27.58
C SER A 35 -16.79 1.99 26.98
N ARG A 36 -16.01 0.91 27.09
CA ARG A 36 -15.11 0.56 25.98
C ARG A 36 -16.03 0.47 24.76
N THR A 37 -16.17 1.57 24.02
CA THR A 37 -16.64 1.51 22.65
C THR A 37 -15.72 0.50 21.99
N LYS A 38 -16.23 -0.70 21.75
CA LYS A 38 -15.59 -1.71 20.91
C LYS A 38 -15.33 -0.96 19.62
N LYS A 39 -14.11 -0.44 19.44
CA LYS A 39 -13.70 0.25 18.21
C LYS A 39 -14.15 -0.67 17.10
N GLU A 40 -15.12 -0.21 16.33
CA GLU A 40 -15.70 -0.99 15.25
C GLU A 40 -14.53 -1.39 14.35
N GLN A 41 -14.13 -2.66 14.44
CA GLN A 41 -12.90 -3.10 13.81
C GLN A 41 -13.18 -3.06 12.32
N VAL A 42 -12.50 -2.14 11.62
CA VAL A 42 -12.61 -2.03 10.16
C VAL A 42 -12.39 -3.41 9.57
N PRO A 43 -13.35 -3.94 8.78
CA PRO A 43 -13.23 -5.28 8.23
C PRO A 43 -11.93 -5.41 7.45
N LYS A 44 -11.33 -6.61 7.51
CA LYS A 44 -10.09 -6.87 6.76
C LYS A 44 -10.40 -6.76 5.26
N PRO A 45 -9.50 -6.16 4.47
CA PRO A 45 -9.68 -6.13 3.02
C PRO A 45 -9.69 -7.56 2.48
N ASP A 46 -10.48 -7.80 1.44
CA ASP A 46 -10.43 -9.05 0.70
C ASP A 46 -9.10 -9.10 -0.07
N GLU A 47 -8.33 -10.14 0.18
CA GLU A 47 -7.04 -10.39 -0.47
C GLU A 47 -7.15 -11.47 -1.55
N GLY A 48 -8.36 -11.98 -1.77
CA GLY A 48 -8.64 -13.05 -2.71
C GLY A 48 -8.20 -14.42 -2.19
N PRO A 49 -7.88 -15.36 -3.11
CA PRO A 49 -7.42 -16.68 -2.70
C PRO A 49 -6.14 -16.56 -1.85
N LYS A 50 -5.96 -17.48 -0.91
CA LYS A 50 -4.76 -17.51 -0.07
C LYS A 50 -3.58 -18.02 -0.91
N ARG A 51 -2.41 -17.41 -0.72
CA ARG A 51 -1.17 -17.88 -1.34
C ARG A 51 -0.86 -19.31 -0.89
N PRO A 52 -0.38 -20.18 -1.80
CA PRO A 52 0.01 -21.53 -1.46
C PRO A 52 1.21 -21.50 -0.52
N LEU A 53 1.36 -22.56 0.26
CA LEU A 53 2.47 -22.69 1.18
C LEU A 53 3.75 -23.06 0.40
N THR A 54 4.91 -22.54 0.79
CA THR A 54 6.18 -22.85 0.13
C THR A 54 6.52 -24.33 0.27
N SER A 55 7.44 -24.87 -0.55
CA SER A 55 7.88 -26.27 -0.44
C SER A 55 8.36 -26.64 0.96
N TYR A 56 9.15 -25.78 1.60
CA TYR A 56 9.53 -25.92 3.01
C TYR A 56 8.32 -25.83 3.95
N GLY A 57 7.38 -24.92 3.70
CA GLY A 57 6.18 -24.79 4.52
C GLY A 57 5.30 -26.04 4.49
N LEU A 58 5.18 -26.69 3.33
CA LEU A 58 4.49 -27.98 3.18
C LEU A 58 5.16 -29.06 4.03
N PHE A 59 6.49 -29.17 3.94
CA PHE A 59 7.29 -30.05 4.80
C PHE A 59 7.09 -29.74 6.29
N PHE A 60 7.12 -28.46 6.65
CA PHE A 60 6.94 -28.00 8.03
C PHE A 60 5.57 -28.41 8.58
N MET A 61 4.49 -28.28 7.80
CA MET A 61 3.15 -28.69 8.25
C MET A 61 3.03 -30.20 8.43
N GLU A 62 3.60 -31.01 7.54
CA GLU A 62 3.59 -32.47 7.63
C GLU A 62 4.36 -32.97 8.88
N HIS A 63 5.45 -32.28 9.24
CA HIS A 63 6.29 -32.65 10.39
C HIS A 63 5.93 -31.93 11.69
N LEU A 64 5.08 -30.89 11.65
CA LEU A 64 4.71 -30.09 12.82
C LEU A 64 4.15 -30.95 13.95
N GLN A 65 3.31 -31.94 13.63
CA GLN A 65 2.72 -32.80 14.64
C GLN A 65 3.78 -33.67 15.33
N LYS A 66 4.70 -34.25 14.56
CA LYS A 66 5.82 -35.03 15.10
C LYS A 66 6.68 -34.18 16.06
N PHE A 67 6.96 -32.93 15.70
CA PHE A 67 7.72 -32.03 16.57
C PHE A 67 6.97 -31.63 17.83
N LYS A 68 5.63 -31.50 17.77
CA LYS A 68 4.80 -31.25 18.96
C LYS A 68 4.82 -32.43 19.92
N ASP A 69 4.81 -33.64 19.39
CA ASP A 69 4.85 -34.87 20.19
C ASP A 69 6.25 -35.09 20.79
N GLU A 70 7.32 -34.79 20.04
CA GLU A 70 8.71 -34.91 20.50
C GLU A 70 9.11 -33.88 21.57
N MET A 71 8.62 -32.65 21.49
CA MET A 71 8.88 -31.65 22.53
C MET A 71 7.60 -30.94 22.99
N PRO A 72 6.79 -31.61 23.84
CA PRO A 72 5.60 -30.99 24.39
C PRO A 72 5.97 -29.77 25.23
N GLY A 73 5.18 -28.70 25.13
CA GLY A 73 5.35 -27.47 25.91
C GLY A 73 6.44 -26.51 25.43
N LYS A 74 7.20 -26.85 24.39
CA LYS A 74 8.18 -25.92 23.80
C LYS A 74 7.53 -24.93 22.80
N PRO A 75 8.09 -23.72 22.64
CA PRO A 75 7.57 -22.75 21.70
C PRO A 75 7.82 -23.17 20.26
N THR A 76 6.93 -22.75 19.35
CA THR A 76 7.00 -23.07 17.92
C THR A 76 8.32 -22.65 17.26
N THR A 77 9.02 -21.67 17.83
CA THR A 77 10.35 -21.24 17.39
C THR A 77 11.40 -22.34 17.44
N GLU A 78 11.37 -23.21 18.45
CA GLU A 78 12.33 -24.32 18.58
C GLU A 78 12.03 -25.44 17.57
N PHE A 79 10.77 -25.67 17.23
CA PHE A 79 10.38 -26.59 16.16
C PHE A 79 10.85 -26.08 14.79
N ALA A 80 10.70 -24.78 14.54
CA ALA A 80 11.12 -24.17 13.28
C ALA A 80 12.64 -24.28 13.06
N LYS A 81 13.46 -24.15 14.11
CA LYS A 81 14.92 -24.36 14.03
C LYS A 81 15.26 -25.78 13.62
N LYS A 82 14.75 -26.78 14.35
CA LYS A 82 14.97 -28.20 14.04
C LYS A 82 14.47 -28.59 12.65
N ALA A 83 13.31 -28.08 12.25
CA ALA A 83 12.76 -28.34 10.92
C ALA A 83 13.62 -27.72 9.81
N GLY A 84 14.20 -26.54 10.04
CA GLY A 84 15.13 -25.89 9.12
C GLY A 84 16.44 -26.66 8.94
N GLU A 85 17.00 -27.18 10.04
CA GLU A 85 18.17 -28.07 10.01
C GLU A 85 17.86 -29.35 9.23
N MET A 86 16.76 -30.03 9.57
CA MET A 86 16.33 -31.25 8.90
C MET A 86 16.08 -31.02 7.40
N TRP A 87 15.42 -29.92 7.04
CA TRP A 87 15.21 -29.55 5.64
C TRP A 87 16.52 -29.30 4.91
N SER A 88 17.49 -28.63 5.54
CA SER A 88 18.78 -28.36 4.92
C SER A 88 19.55 -29.66 4.66
N SER A 89 19.51 -30.62 5.59
CA SER A 89 20.14 -31.94 5.47
C SER A 89 19.45 -32.92 4.51
N LEU A 90 18.20 -32.65 4.08
CA LEU A 90 17.51 -33.51 3.10
C LEU A 90 18.15 -33.41 1.72
N SER A 91 18.28 -34.56 1.04
CA SER A 91 18.70 -34.64 -0.36
C SER A 91 17.68 -34.01 -1.30
N GLU A 92 18.13 -33.58 -2.48
CA GLU A 92 17.28 -32.97 -3.50
C GLU A 92 16.14 -33.88 -3.94
N GLU A 93 16.38 -35.20 -4.00
CA GLU A 93 15.38 -36.21 -4.33
C GLU A 93 14.21 -36.22 -3.35
N LYS A 94 14.49 -36.08 -2.04
CA LYS A 94 13.46 -35.99 -1.00
C LYS A 94 12.74 -34.65 -0.99
N LYS A 95 13.40 -33.58 -1.45
CA LYS A 95 12.81 -32.23 -1.60
C LYS A 95 11.94 -32.12 -2.85
N LYS A 96 12.28 -32.83 -3.93
CA LYS A 96 11.59 -32.83 -5.22
C LYS A 96 10.06 -32.95 -5.12
N PRO A 97 9.47 -33.90 -4.38
CA PRO A 97 8.01 -34.00 -4.27
C PRO A 97 7.37 -32.74 -3.66
N TYR A 98 8.04 -32.06 -2.73
CA TYR A 98 7.53 -30.81 -2.15
C TYR A 98 7.60 -29.64 -3.14
N TYR A 99 8.64 -29.57 -3.96
CA TYR A 99 8.71 -28.59 -5.04
C TYR A 99 7.62 -28.80 -6.09
N GLU A 100 7.36 -30.05 -6.47
CA GLU A 100 6.29 -30.39 -7.41
C GLU A 100 4.89 -30.13 -6.83
N LYS A 101 4.67 -30.42 -5.55
CA LYS A 101 3.42 -30.06 -4.83
C LYS A 101 3.24 -28.53 -4.84
N TYR A 102 4.26 -27.78 -4.45
CA TYR A 102 4.23 -26.31 -4.46
C TYR A 102 3.97 -25.75 -5.86
N ALA A 103 4.65 -26.26 -6.89
CA ALA A 103 4.45 -25.80 -8.27
C ALA A 103 3.00 -26.01 -8.74
N ARG A 104 2.40 -27.16 -8.42
CA ARG A 104 0.99 -27.45 -8.72
C ARG A 104 0.03 -26.51 -7.99
N GLU A 105 0.24 -26.30 -6.70
CA GLU A 105 -0.60 -25.37 -5.92
C GLU A 105 -0.44 -23.93 -6.37
N ARG A 106 0.78 -23.53 -6.74
CA ARG A 106 1.07 -22.21 -7.31
C ARG A 106 0.32 -21.95 -8.61
N GLN A 107 0.31 -22.91 -9.53
CA GLN A 107 -0.45 -22.78 -10.77
C GLN A 107 -1.96 -22.63 -10.49
N LYS A 108 -2.51 -23.44 -9.57
CA LYS A 108 -3.92 -23.32 -9.16
C LYS A 108 -4.22 -21.96 -8.55
N TYR A 109 -3.34 -21.46 -7.69
CA TYR A 109 -3.45 -20.13 -7.10
C TYR A 109 -3.40 -19.03 -8.15
N GLU A 110 -2.47 -19.09 -9.10
CA GLU A 110 -2.33 -18.07 -10.16
C GLU A 110 -3.61 -17.97 -11.01
N VAL A 111 -4.20 -19.11 -11.37
CA VAL A 111 -5.48 -19.16 -12.09
C VAL A 111 -6.63 -18.61 -11.23
N ALA A 112 -6.75 -19.05 -9.97
CA ALA A 112 -7.80 -18.57 -9.07
C ALA A 112 -7.67 -17.07 -8.77
N HIS A 113 -6.44 -16.58 -8.58
CA HIS A 113 -6.15 -15.19 -8.30
C HIS A 113 -6.41 -14.31 -9.52
N LYS A 114 -6.09 -14.78 -10.74
CA LYS A 114 -6.44 -14.09 -11.97
C LYS A 114 -7.97 -13.98 -12.14
N LYS A 115 -8.70 -15.07 -11.94
CA LYS A 115 -10.17 -15.07 -11.97
C LYS A 115 -10.77 -14.13 -10.92
N TRP A 116 -10.20 -14.10 -9.72
CA TRP A 116 -10.61 -13.16 -8.67
C TRP A 116 -10.41 -11.72 -9.15
N LEU A 117 -9.22 -11.35 -9.66
CA LEU A 117 -8.98 -10.02 -10.20
C LEU A 117 -9.93 -9.63 -11.33
N GLU A 118 -10.28 -10.57 -12.22
CA GLU A 118 -11.22 -10.36 -13.32
C GLU A 118 -12.68 -10.25 -12.85
N SER A 119 -13.04 -10.91 -11.74
CA SER A 119 -14.38 -10.83 -11.15
C SER A 119 -14.65 -9.52 -10.41
N MET A 120 -13.59 -8.78 -10.06
CA MET A 120 -13.73 -7.51 -9.32
C MET A 120 -14.10 -6.37 -10.26
N THR A 121 -15.17 -5.66 -9.91
CA THR A 121 -15.55 -4.43 -10.61
C THR A 121 -14.71 -3.24 -10.12
N SER A 122 -14.66 -2.15 -10.90
CA SER A 122 -14.00 -0.90 -10.46
C SER A 122 -14.54 -0.39 -9.12
N LEU A 123 -15.84 -0.55 -8.85
CA LEU A 123 -16.45 -0.15 -7.57
C LEU A 123 -15.95 -1.01 -6.41
N ASP A 124 -15.84 -2.33 -6.63
CA ASP A 124 -15.29 -3.25 -5.63
C ASP A 124 -13.84 -2.90 -5.32
N ILE A 125 -13.03 -2.56 -6.33
CA ILE A 125 -11.63 -2.15 -6.16
C ILE A 125 -11.54 -0.86 -5.33
N ILE A 126 -12.42 0.13 -5.57
CA ILE A 126 -12.48 1.36 -4.77
C ILE A 126 -12.81 1.05 -3.31
N ARG A 127 -13.82 0.21 -3.07
CA ARG A 127 -14.22 -0.22 -1.72
C ARG A 127 -13.08 -0.95 -1.01
N GLN A 128 -12.43 -1.89 -1.70
CA GLN A 128 -11.29 -2.62 -1.16
C GLN A 128 -10.10 -1.69 -0.88
N ASN A 129 -9.86 -0.70 -1.74
CA ASN A 129 -8.80 0.29 -1.52
C ASN A 129 -9.03 1.16 -0.29
N ALA A 130 -10.28 1.48 0.04
CA ALA A 130 -10.61 2.16 1.29
C ALA A 130 -10.25 1.29 2.51
N LEU A 131 -10.59 0.00 2.48
CA LEU A 131 -10.21 -0.96 3.53
C LEU A 131 -8.69 -1.13 3.61
N ARG A 132 -8.01 -1.30 2.48
CA ARG A 132 -6.54 -1.42 2.42
C ARG A 132 -5.86 -0.19 3.00
N LYS A 133 -6.34 1.02 2.69
CA LYS A 133 -5.84 2.27 3.27
C LYS A 133 -6.02 2.30 4.79
N ALA A 134 -7.18 1.91 5.31
CA ALA A 134 -7.42 1.82 6.75
C ALA A 134 -6.49 0.82 7.45
N HIS A 135 -6.06 -0.23 6.74
CA HIS A 135 -5.09 -1.24 7.21
C HIS A 135 -3.63 -0.94 6.80
N ASN A 136 -3.30 0.28 6.36
CA ASN A 136 -1.96 0.70 5.91
C ASN A 136 -1.35 -0.18 4.78
N LYS A 137 -2.21 -0.78 3.94
CA LYS A 137 -1.82 -1.58 2.77
C LYS A 137 -1.86 -0.74 1.51
N LYS A 138 -0.94 -1.01 0.57
CA LYS A 138 -0.89 -0.37 -0.76
C LYS A 138 -2.21 -0.61 -1.52
N PRO A 139 -2.78 0.38 -2.22
CA PRO A 139 -3.99 0.19 -2.99
C PRO A 139 -3.77 -0.79 -4.15
N MET A 140 -4.80 -1.58 -4.46
CA MET A 140 -4.91 -2.38 -5.68
C MET A 140 -5.02 -1.45 -6.89
N LYS A 141 -4.36 -1.84 -7.98
CA LYS A 141 -4.42 -1.12 -9.25
C LYS A 141 -5.56 -1.70 -10.07
N ASP A 142 -6.49 -0.85 -10.46
CA ASP A 142 -7.56 -1.20 -11.39
C ASP A 142 -6.98 -1.41 -12.80
N PRO A 143 -7.12 -2.60 -13.41
CA PRO A 143 -6.69 -2.87 -14.79
C PRO A 143 -7.54 -2.16 -15.85
N THR A 144 -8.83 -1.96 -15.58
CA THR A 144 -9.78 -1.23 -16.43
C THR A 144 -9.65 0.28 -16.34
N TYR A 145 -9.03 0.81 -15.29
CA TYR A 145 -8.87 2.25 -15.12
C TYR A 145 -7.88 2.82 -16.16
N PRO A 146 -8.31 3.74 -17.03
CA PRO A 146 -7.45 4.29 -18.07
C PRO A 146 -6.24 4.97 -17.43
N LYS A 147 -5.06 4.68 -17.97
CA LYS A 147 -3.86 5.44 -17.59
C LYS A 147 -4.06 6.90 -18.03
N ARG A 148 -3.57 7.84 -17.22
CA ARG A 148 -3.56 9.27 -17.57
C ARG A 148 -2.93 9.46 -18.96
N ALA A 149 -3.42 10.47 -19.70
CA ALA A 149 -2.82 10.85 -20.97
C ALA A 149 -1.31 11.05 -20.80
N VAL A 150 -0.54 10.47 -21.72
CA VAL A 150 0.92 10.55 -21.69
C VAL A 150 1.30 11.96 -22.10
N SER A 151 2.05 12.67 -21.25
CA SER A 151 2.54 14.02 -21.58
C SER A 151 3.47 13.96 -22.79
N PRO A 152 3.48 14.98 -23.68
CA PRO A 152 4.42 15.07 -24.80
C PRO A 152 5.89 14.85 -24.40
N TYR A 153 6.27 15.31 -23.20
CA TYR A 153 7.60 15.04 -22.64
C TYR A 153 7.88 13.56 -22.43
N ILE A 154 6.90 12.78 -21.96
CA ILE A 154 7.08 11.34 -21.74
C ILE A 154 7.22 10.63 -23.09
N VAL A 155 6.42 10.99 -24.10
CA VAL A 155 6.56 10.47 -25.47
C VAL A 155 7.96 10.75 -26.02
N PHE A 156 8.43 11.99 -25.88
CA PHE A 156 9.79 12.39 -26.24
C PHE A 156 10.87 11.63 -25.45
N SER A 157 10.68 11.47 -24.14
CA SER A 157 11.64 10.76 -23.30
C SER A 157 11.78 9.30 -23.71
N THR A 158 10.67 8.65 -24.08
CA THR A 158 10.67 7.27 -24.56
C THR A 158 11.36 7.15 -25.91
N SER A 159 11.15 8.11 -26.82
CA SER A 159 11.83 8.11 -28.12
C SER A 159 13.33 8.38 -28.02
N LEU A 160 13.77 9.22 -27.07
CA LEU A 160 15.19 9.45 -26.79
C LEU A 160 15.87 8.30 -26.06
N GLN A 161 15.16 7.59 -25.18
CA GLN A 161 15.71 6.43 -24.47
C GLN A 161 16.21 5.32 -25.42
N ALA A 162 15.62 5.22 -26.61
CA ALA A 162 16.03 4.27 -27.64
C ALA A 162 17.28 4.73 -28.43
N LYS A 163 17.64 6.01 -28.39
CA LYS A 163 18.73 6.59 -29.20
C LYS A 163 20.04 6.67 -28.40
N PRO A 164 21.21 6.34 -29.00
CA PRO A 164 22.51 6.66 -28.41
C PRO A 164 22.69 8.19 -28.30
N PRO A 165 23.32 8.74 -27.25
CA PRO A 165 24.06 8.05 -26.17
C PRO A 165 23.20 7.52 -25.02
N VAL A 166 21.91 7.90 -24.96
CA VAL A 166 21.00 7.60 -23.84
C VAL A 166 20.78 6.11 -23.61
N ALA A 167 20.67 5.33 -24.69
CA ALA A 167 20.53 3.88 -24.64
C ALA A 167 21.72 3.17 -23.96
N LYS A 168 22.90 3.79 -23.97
CA LYS A 168 24.14 3.24 -23.38
C LYS A 168 24.43 3.78 -21.98
N MET A 169 23.69 4.80 -21.51
CA MET A 169 23.85 5.36 -20.17
C MET A 169 23.27 4.40 -19.12
N GLN A 170 24.14 3.81 -18.30
CA GLN A 170 23.75 2.89 -17.23
C GLN A 170 23.03 3.62 -16.09
N ASP A 171 23.52 4.79 -15.67
CA ASP A 171 22.88 5.55 -14.59
C ASP A 171 21.55 6.18 -15.05
N VAL A 172 20.50 5.89 -14.29
CA VAL A 172 19.15 6.37 -14.54
C VAL A 172 19.06 7.87 -14.28
N LYS A 173 19.78 8.39 -13.27
CA LYS A 173 19.68 9.81 -12.88
C LYS A 173 20.33 10.70 -13.94
N GLU A 174 21.53 10.36 -14.39
CA GLU A 174 22.21 11.04 -15.50
C GLU A 174 21.39 10.99 -16.78
N ARG A 175 20.84 9.82 -17.13
CA ARG A 175 19.95 9.65 -18.28
C ARG A 175 18.74 10.60 -18.21
N VAL A 176 18.06 10.68 -17.07
CA VAL A 176 16.88 11.56 -16.90
C VAL A 176 17.28 13.03 -16.97
N ARG A 177 18.45 13.42 -16.42
CA ARG A 177 18.98 14.79 -16.52
C ARG A 177 19.24 15.18 -17.96
N TYR A 178 19.92 14.33 -18.72
CA TYR A 178 20.21 14.55 -20.13
C TYR A 178 18.92 14.71 -20.96
N ILE A 179 17.94 13.80 -20.80
CA ILE A 179 16.66 13.89 -21.51
C ILE A 179 15.92 15.20 -21.16
N ALA A 180 15.98 15.64 -19.90
CA ALA A 180 15.37 16.90 -19.48
C ALA A 180 16.06 18.12 -20.10
N GLU A 181 17.39 18.11 -20.24
CA GLU A 181 18.15 19.15 -20.94
C GLU A 181 17.81 19.21 -22.43
N GLU A 182 17.73 18.05 -23.09
CA GLU A 182 17.32 17.97 -24.49
C GLU A 182 15.87 18.45 -24.70
N TRP A 183 14.97 18.12 -23.78
CA TRP A 183 13.60 18.66 -23.82
C TRP A 183 13.55 20.19 -23.66
N ARG A 184 14.44 20.79 -22.87
CA ARG A 184 14.51 22.24 -22.73
C ARG A 184 14.95 22.92 -24.02
N LYS A 185 15.86 22.30 -24.78
CA LYS A 185 16.38 22.82 -26.06
C LYS A 185 15.35 22.83 -27.19
N LEU A 186 14.37 21.92 -27.18
CA LEU A 186 13.35 21.84 -28.21
C LEU A 186 12.45 23.08 -28.29
N SER A 187 12.05 23.45 -29.51
CA SER A 187 11.11 24.54 -29.78
C SER A 187 9.68 24.19 -29.31
N PRO A 188 8.79 25.18 -29.12
CA PRO A 188 7.39 24.93 -28.74
C PRO A 188 6.60 24.12 -29.78
N GLU A 189 7.01 24.14 -31.05
CA GLU A 189 6.34 23.41 -32.14
C GLU A 189 6.67 21.92 -32.09
N GLU A 190 7.92 21.57 -31.84
CA GLU A 190 8.38 20.17 -31.68
C GLU A 190 7.85 19.52 -30.39
N LYS A 191 7.43 20.34 -29.42
CA LYS A 191 6.83 19.90 -28.15
C LYS A 191 5.34 19.60 -28.26
N LYS A 192 4.67 20.04 -29.34
CA LYS A 192 3.27 19.73 -29.61
C LYS A 192 3.21 18.35 -30.27
N VAL A 193 2.94 17.33 -29.46
CA VAL A 193 2.66 15.95 -29.87
C VAL A 193 1.24 15.60 -29.45
#